data_AF-A0A5A7XF74-F1
#
_entry.id   AF-A0A5A7XF74-F1
#
_cell.length_a   1.000
_cell.length_b   1.000
_cell.length_c   1.000
_cell.angle_alpha   90.00
_cell.angle_beta   90.00
_cell.angle_gamma   90.00
#
_symmetry.space_group_name_H-M   'P 1'
#
loop_
_entity.id
_entity.type
_entity.pdbx_description
1 polymer ?
#
loop_
_entity_poly.entity_id
_entity_poly.type
_entity_poly.pdbx_seq_one_letter_code
_entity_poly.pdbx_strand_id
1 'polypeptide(L)' 'MAGVESSERTVIEQLVDRLTSSYPDVSPETVAMIVQHEHAEFDGRPVRDFIPLFVERRARRELATSRS' A
#
# COMPACT_ATOMS: atom_id res chain seq x y z
N MET A 1 21.67 2.13 9.64
CA MET A 1 20.43 2.87 9.93
C MET A 1 19.28 1.88 9.82
N ALA A 2 18.55 1.59 10.90
CA ALA A 2 17.52 0.52 10.94
C ALA A 2 16.14 1.01 11.43
N GLY A 3 15.92 2.33 11.52
CA GLY A 3 14.71 2.91 12.11
C GLY A 3 13.57 3.21 11.12
N VAL A 4 13.87 3.36 9.83
CA VAL A 4 12.89 3.82 8.82
C VAL A 4 12.14 2.67 8.18
N GLU A 5 12.79 1.54 7.89
CA GLU A 5 12.14 0.39 7.23
C GLU A 5 11.04 -0.27 8.07
N SER A 6 11.21 -0.33 9.40
CA SER A 6 10.17 -0.80 10.31
C SER A 6 8.96 0.14 10.34
N SER A 7 9.22 1.46 10.28
CA SER A 7 8.15 2.46 10.20
C SER A 7 7.41 2.37 8.86
N GLU A 8 8.13 2.20 7.74
CA GLU A 8 7.54 2.04 6.41
C GLU A 8 6.61 0.82 6.37
N ARG A 9 7.07 -0.38 6.77
CA ARG A 9 6.22 -1.58 6.82
C ARG A 9 4.98 -1.37 7.67
N THR A 10 5.15 -0.77 8.86
CA THR A 10 4.02 -0.48 9.76
C THR A 10 3.00 0.44 9.08
N VAL A 11 3.46 1.47 8.36
CA VAL A 11 2.57 2.38 7.61
C VAL A 11 1.87 1.67 6.45
N ILE A 12 2.56 0.74 5.76
CA ILE A 12 1.98 -0.07 4.70
C ILE A 12 0.90 -1.03 5.25
N GLU A 13 1.14 -1.67 6.39
CA GLU A 13 0.13 -2.52 7.06
C GLU A 13 -1.12 -1.70 7.45
N GLN A 14 -0.93 -0.52 8.06
CA GLN A 14 -2.05 0.39 8.38
C GLN A 14 -2.77 0.92 7.13
N LEU A 15 -2.07 1.04 6.01
CA LEU A 15 -2.67 1.39 4.73
C LEU A 15 -3.61 0.30 4.23
N VAL A 16 -3.25 -0.98 4.37
CA VAL A 16 -4.13 -2.11 4.01
C VAL A 16 -5.42 -2.07 4.82
N ASP A 17 -5.34 -1.87 6.13
CA ASP A 17 -6.52 -1.79 7.01
C ASP A 17 -7.47 -0.64 6.62
N ARG A 18 -6.89 0.54 6.36
CA ARG A 18 -7.64 1.73 5.95
C ARG A 18 -8.30 1.54 4.59
N LEU A 19 -7.59 0.98 3.62
CA LEU A 19 -8.14 0.74 2.28
C LEU A 19 -9.20 -0.35 2.31
N THR A 20 -9.03 -1.41 3.08
CA THR A 20 -10.05 -2.44 3.27
C THR A 20 -11.34 -1.83 3.80
N SER A 21 -11.24 -0.92 4.78
CA SER A 21 -12.39 -0.19 5.32
C SER A 21 -13.02 0.78 4.31
N SER A 22 -12.23 1.34 3.38
CA SER A 22 -12.69 2.33 2.39
C SER A 22 -13.27 1.70 1.12
N TYR A 23 -12.96 0.42 0.87
CA TYR A 23 -13.36 -0.34 -0.31
C TYR A 23 -14.05 -1.65 0.12
N PRO A 24 -15.21 -1.59 0.81
CA PRO A 24 -15.90 -2.77 1.34
C PRO A 24 -16.39 -3.73 0.26
N ASP A 25 -16.53 -3.25 -0.98
CA ASP A 25 -16.95 -4.04 -2.15
C ASP A 25 -15.80 -4.88 -2.75
N VAL A 26 -14.55 -4.65 -2.30
CA VAL A 26 -13.36 -5.38 -2.73
C VAL A 26 -12.90 -6.28 -1.59
N SER A 27 -12.50 -7.52 -1.89
CA SER A 27 -12.03 -8.43 -0.84
C SER A 27 -10.78 -7.89 -0.14
N PRO A 28 -10.63 -8.09 1.19
CA PRO A 28 -9.42 -7.70 1.92
C PRO A 28 -8.14 -8.28 1.31
N GLU A 29 -8.25 -9.50 0.76
CA GLU A 29 -7.17 -10.22 0.09
C GLU A 29 -6.67 -9.45 -1.16
N THR A 30 -7.60 -8.98 -1.99
CA THR A 30 -7.29 -8.19 -3.18
C THR A 30 -6.72 -6.82 -2.80
N VAL A 31 -7.24 -6.17 -1.76
CA VAL A 31 -6.67 -4.92 -1.24
C VAL A 31 -5.22 -5.12 -0.80
N ALA A 32 -4.95 -6.14 0.00
CA ALA A 32 -3.60 -6.46 0.45
C ALA A 32 -2.67 -6.76 -0.74
N MET A 33 -3.13 -7.56 -1.71
CA MET A 33 -2.35 -7.89 -2.90
C MET A 33 -1.95 -6.64 -3.70
N ILE A 34 -2.89 -5.73 -3.95
CA ILE A 34 -2.63 -4.48 -4.68
C ILE A 34 -1.63 -3.61 -3.94
N VAL A 35 -1.81 -3.42 -2.63
CA VAL A 35 -0.90 -2.60 -1.82
C VAL A 35 0.52 -3.19 -1.83
N GLN A 36 0.64 -4.50 -1.66
CA GLN A 36 1.94 -5.19 -1.66
C GLN A 36 2.62 -5.14 -3.03
N HIS A 37 1.86 -5.29 -4.12
CA HIS A 37 2.37 -5.14 -5.48
C HIS A 37 2.92 -3.73 -5.71
N GLU A 38 2.15 -2.70 -5.36
CA GLU A 38 2.58 -1.31 -5.50
C GLU A 38 3.77 -0.95 -4.61
N HIS A 39 3.91 -1.60 -3.45
CA HIS A 39 5.06 -1.43 -2.54
C HIS A 39 6.35 -2.03 -3.10
N ALA A 40 6.27 -3.24 -3.66
CA ALA A 40 7.40 -3.97 -4.24
C ALA A 40 8.04 -3.24 -5.43
N GLU A 41 7.27 -2.43 -6.17
CA GLU A 41 7.76 -1.56 -7.26
C GLU A 41 8.84 -0.54 -6.81
N PHE A 42 8.99 -0.33 -5.50
CA PHE A 42 9.98 0.57 -4.91
C PHE A 42 11.15 -0.18 -4.23
N ASP A 43 11.25 -1.49 -4.37
CA ASP A 43 12.37 -2.27 -3.85
C ASP A 43 13.72 -1.78 -4.40
N GLY A 44 14.76 -1.78 -3.56
CA GLY A 44 16.10 -1.33 -3.92
C GLY A 44 16.28 0.20 -4.04
N ARG A 45 15.23 1.00 -3.82
CA ARG A 45 15.36 2.47 -3.80
C ARG A 45 15.95 2.97 -2.47
N PRO A 46 16.97 3.86 -2.49
CA PRO A 46 17.69 4.29 -1.29
C PRO A 46 16.96 5.32 -0.43
N VAL A 47 15.99 6.06 -1.00
CA VAL A 47 15.17 7.05 -0.28
C VAL A 47 13.73 6.52 -0.23
N ARG A 48 13.22 6.31 0.98
CA ARG A 48 11.99 5.54 1.21
C ARG A 48 10.89 6.29 1.97
N ASP A 49 11.17 7.49 2.48
CA ASP A 49 10.24 8.27 3.32
C ASP A 49 8.89 8.57 2.64
N PHE A 50 8.88 8.64 1.30
CA PHE A 50 7.69 8.97 0.50
C PHE A 50 7.02 7.74 -0.14
N ILE A 51 7.60 6.54 0.00
CA ILE A 51 7.05 5.32 -0.60
C ILE A 51 5.60 5.09 -0.17
N PRO A 52 5.24 5.18 1.13
CA PRO A 52 3.85 4.95 1.55
C PRO A 52 2.82 5.84 0.85
N LEU A 53 3.18 7.11 0.56
CA LEU A 53 2.29 8.05 -0.15
C LEU A 53 2.09 7.64 -1.61
N PHE A 54 3.13 7.15 -2.27
CA PHE A 54 3.03 6.68 -3.65
C PHE A 54 2.23 5.39 -3.74
N VAL A 55 2.48 4.45 -2.83
CA VAL A 55 1.73 3.19 -2.73
C VAL A 55 0.25 3.48 -2.52
N GLU A 56 -0.11 4.32 -1.55
CA GLU A 56 -1.50 4.69 -1.29
C GLU A 56 -2.18 5.28 -2.54
N ARG A 57 -1.50 6.23 -3.21
CA ARG A 57 -2.07 6.87 -4.40
C ARG A 57 -2.32 5.87 -5.53
N ARG A 58 -1.38 4.95 -5.77
CA ARG A 58 -1.52 3.96 -6.84
C ARG A 58 -2.55 2.89 -6.50
N ALA A 59 -2.50 2.36 -5.27
CA ALA A 59 -3.49 1.39 -4.79
C ALA A 59 -4.92 1.93 -4.87
N ARG A 60 -5.17 3.19 -4.49
CA ARG A 60 -6.50 3.82 -4.62
C ARG A 60 -7.00 3.89 -6.05
N ARG A 61 -6.11 4.14 -7.03
CA ARG A 61 -6.47 4.16 -8.45
C ARG A 61 -6.83 2.78 -8.97
N GLU A 62 -6.05 1.77 -8.58
CA GLU A 62 -6.29 0.39 -8.98
C GLU A 62 -7.60 -0.13 -8.37
N LEU A 63 -7.77 0.04 -7.06
CA LEU A 63 -8.98 -0.36 -6.34
C LEU A 63 -10.25 0.34 -6.83
N ALA A 64 -10.14 1.58 -7.35
CA ALA A 64 -11.28 2.26 -7.96
C ALA A 64 -11.74 1.57 -9.26
N THR A 65 -10.83 0.88 -9.95
CA THR A 65 -11.13 0.12 -11.17
C THR A 65 -11.61 -1.30 -10.83
N SER A 66 -11.13 -1.89 -9.73
CA SER A 66 -11.49 -3.24 -9.27
C SER A 66 -12.93 -3.39 -8.74
N ARG A 67 -13.69 -2.31 -8.56
CA ARG A 67 -15.12 -2.35 -8.13
C ARG A 67 -16.10 -2.71 -9.27
N SER A 68 -15.60 -3.13 -10.44
CA SER A 68 -16.40 -3.37 -11.65
C SER A 68 -17.09 -4.73 -11.64
#